data_AF-A0A7V9HVA0-F1
#
_entry.id   AF-A0A7V9HVA0-F1
#
_cell.length_a   1.000
_cell.length_b   1.000
_cell.length_c   1.000
_cell.angle_alpha   90.00
_cell.angle_beta   90.00
_cell.angle_gamma   90.00
#
_symmetry.space_group_name_H-M   'P 1'
#
loop_
_entity.id
_entity.type
_entity.pdbx_description
1 polymer ?
#
loop_
_entity_poly.entity_id
_entity_poly.type
_entity_poly.pdbx_seq_one_letter_code
_entity_poly.pdbx_strand_id
1 'polypeptide(L)' 'MDINTASKQELMSLPAIGEVYAQKIIDGGPIKRKDDLVRRGIITQAMYNTISPKIIAHRPNSQP' A
#
# COMPACT_ATOMS: atom_id res chain seq x y z
N MET A 1 1.67 5.06 7.99
CA MET A 1 0.83 3.85 8.03
C MET A 1 1.54 2.72 7.30
N ASP A 2 1.61 1.54 7.92
CA ASP A 2 2.20 0.37 7.28
C ASP A 2 1.16 -0.31 6.39
N ILE A 3 1.43 -0.40 5.10
CA ILE A 3 0.50 -0.96 4.11
C ILE A 3 0.37 -2.47 4.20
N ASN A 4 1.30 -3.15 4.89
CA ASN A 4 1.28 -4.61 5.04
C ASN A 4 0.45 -5.07 6.25
N THR A 5 0.11 -4.15 7.16
CA THR A 5 -0.65 -4.44 8.39
C THR A 5 -1.90 -3.58 8.53
N ALA A 6 -2.03 -2.51 7.74
CA ALA A 6 -3.23 -1.67 7.73
C ALA A 6 -4.48 -2.46 7.33
N SER A 7 -5.57 -2.20 8.04
CA SER A 7 -6.90 -2.64 7.66
C SER A 7 -7.39 -1.96 6.38
N LYS A 8 -8.40 -2.54 5.74
CA LYS A 8 -9.04 -1.96 4.56
C LYS A 8 -9.54 -0.53 4.82
N GLN A 9 -10.10 -0.27 6.00
CA GLN A 9 -10.60 1.06 6.39
C GLN A 9 -9.47 2.08 6.56
N GLU A 10 -8.36 1.68 7.17
CA GLU A 10 -7.17 2.54 7.29
C GLU A 10 -6.57 2.86 5.91
N LEU A 11 -6.50 1.88 5.01
CA LEU A 11 -6.07 2.10 3.62
C LEU A 11 -6.98 3.10 2.90
N MET A 12 -8.31 3.00 3.09
CA MET A 12 -9.28 3.93 2.50
C MET A 12 -9.20 5.36 3.08
N SER A 13 -8.51 5.55 4.21
CA SER A 13 -8.28 6.90 4.75
C SER A 13 -7.20 7.68 3.97
N LEU A 14 -6.45 7.00 3.10
CA LEU A 14 -5.45 7.65 2.24
C LEU A 14 -6.14 8.44 1.12
N PRO A 15 -5.65 9.66 0.81
CA PRO A 15 -6.15 10.39 -0.35
C PRO A 15 -6.00 9.55 -1.63
N ALA A 16 -7.02 9.59 -2.49
CA ALA A 16 -7.11 8.83 -3.74
C ALA A 16 -7.19 7.29 -3.60
N ILE A 17 -7.26 6.73 -2.39
CA ILE A 17 -7.45 5.30 -2.17
C ILE A 17 -8.89 5.04 -1.73
N GLY A 18 -9.73 4.64 -2.69
CA GLY A 18 -11.06 4.13 -2.42
C GLY A 18 -11.07 2.62 -2.19
N GLU A 19 -12.26 2.06 -1.98
CA GLU A 19 -12.46 0.64 -1.68
C GLU A 19 -11.73 -0.31 -2.64
N VAL A 20 -11.82 -0.06 -3.94
CA VAL A 20 -11.20 -0.89 -4.99
C VAL A 20 -9.68 -0.95 -4.82
N TYR A 21 -9.04 0.18 -4.56
CA TYR A 21 -7.59 0.23 -4.43
C TYR A 21 -7.12 -0.30 -3.06
N ALA A 22 -7.88 -0.05 -2.00
CA ALA A 22 -7.61 -0.65 -0.69
C ALA A 22 -7.64 -2.19 -0.80
N GLN A 23 -8.64 -2.75 -1.49
CA GLN A 23 -8.72 -4.19 -1.72
C GLN A 23 -7.53 -4.70 -2.57
N LYS A 24 -7.18 -4.01 -3.66
CA LYS A 24 -6.01 -4.38 -4.49
C LYS A 24 -4.69 -4.36 -3.72
N ILE A 25 -4.52 -3.45 -2.76
CA ILE A 25 -3.32 -3.41 -1.91
C ILE A 25 -3.26 -4.66 -1.02
N ILE A 26 -4.39 -5.05 -0.41
CA ILE A 26 -4.50 -6.27 0.40
C ILE A 26 -4.25 -7.52 -0.45
N ASP A 27 -4.92 -7.63 -1.60
CA ASP A 27 -4.78 -8.76 -2.53
C ASP A 27 -3.37 -8.85 -3.14
N GLY A 28 -2.67 -7.70 -3.22
CA GLY A 28 -1.26 -7.63 -3.58
C GLY A 28 -0.36 -8.36 -2.59
N GLY A 29 -0.82 -8.69 -1.38
CA GLY A 29 -0.02 -9.33 -0.35
C GLY A 29 1.15 -8.45 0.11
N PRO A 30 2.12 -9.03 0.83
CA PRO A 30 3.21 -8.25 1.39
C PRO A 30 4.01 -7.45 0.36
N ILE A 31 3.97 -6.14 0.52
CA ILE A 31 4.68 -5.17 -0.28
C ILE A 31 6.09 -5.00 0.31
N LYS A 32 7.11 -5.38 -0.45
CA LYS A 32 8.52 -5.32 0.01
C LYS A 32 9.02 -3.89 0.08
N ARG A 33 8.59 -3.05 -0.87
CA ARG A 33 8.92 -1.62 -0.94
C ARG A 33 7.69 -0.85 -1.41
N LYS A 34 7.47 0.35 -0.88
CA LYS A 34 6.28 1.15 -1.22
C LYS A 34 6.14 1.44 -2.73
N ASP A 35 7.25 1.53 -3.47
CA ASP A 35 7.25 1.72 -4.93
C ASP A 35 6.77 0.48 -5.72
N ASP A 36 6.71 -0.70 -5.08
CA ASP A 36 6.18 -1.90 -5.71
C ASP A 36 4.67 -1.80 -5.99
N LEU A 37 3.95 -0.92 -5.28
CA LEU A 37 2.54 -0.64 -5.58
C LEU A 37 2.36 -0.15 -7.03
N VAL A 38 3.31 0.62 -7.56
CA VAL A 38 3.29 1.07 -8.96
C VAL A 38 3.86 0.00 -9.88
N ARG A 39 5.02 -0.60 -9.54
CA ARG A 39 5.66 -1.63 -10.38
C ARG A 39 4.73 -2.82 -10.66
N ARG A 40 3.86 -3.15 -9.71
CA ARG A 40 2.92 -4.26 -9.79
C ARG A 40 1.55 -3.84 -10.36
N GLY A 41 1.37 -2.57 -10.72
CA GLY A 41 0.11 -2.06 -11.27
C GLY A 41 -1.05 -2.02 -10.28
N ILE A 42 -0.76 -2.00 -8.97
CA ILE A 42 -1.78 -1.92 -7.91
C ILE A 42 -2.39 -0.52 -7.91
N ILE A 43 -1.55 0.51 -8.01
CA ILE A 43 -1.95 1.93 -8.11
C ILE A 43 -1.17 2.63 -9.22
N THR A 44 -1.67 3.80 -9.66
CA THR A 44 -0.97 4.64 -10.63
C THR A 44 0.19 5.40 -9.99
N GLN A 45 1.11 5.91 -10.82
CA GLN A 45 2.21 6.77 -10.34
C GLN A 45 1.69 8.04 -9.64
N ALA A 46 0.60 8.64 -10.13
CA ALA A 46 0.00 9.83 -9.52
C ALA A 46 -0.52 9.53 -8.11
N MET A 47 -1.25 8.42 -7.94
CA MET A 47 -1.73 7.99 -6.62
C MET A 47 -0.57 7.71 -5.66
N TYR A 48 0.47 7.01 -6.13
CA TYR A 48 1.65 6.75 -5.33
C TYR A 48 2.32 8.04 -4.85
N ASN A 49 2.49 9.03 -5.72
CA ASN A 49 3.09 10.31 -5.34
C ASN A 49 2.30 10.99 -4.22
N THR A 50 0.97 10.92 -4.23
CA THR A 50 0.10 11.47 -3.19
C THR A 50 0.22 10.72 -1.85
N ILE A 51 0.31 9.39 -1.87
CA ILE A 51 0.26 8.58 -0.63
C ILE A 51 1.65 8.23 -0.08
N SER A 52 2.70 8.24 -0.91
CA SER A 52 4.04 7.76 -0.53
C SER A 52 4.67 8.43 0.70
N PRO A 53 4.36 9.69 1.06
CA PRO A 53 4.80 10.28 2.33
C PRO A 53 4.04 9.76 3.56
N LYS A 54 2.83 9.23 3.38
CA LYS A 54 1.94 8.76 4.45
C LYS A 54 2.08 7.26 4.73
N ILE A 55 2.79 6.55 3.86
CA ILE A 55 2.93 5.10 3.93
C ILE A 55 4.38 4.65 4.13
N ILE A 56 4.50 3.51 4.80
CA ILE A 56 5.71 2.72 4.89
C ILE A 56 5.36 1.28 4.47
N ALA A 57 6.37 0.53 4.05
CA ALA A 57 6.23 -0.89 3.73
C ALA A 57 7.32 -1.63 4.49
N HIS A 58 6.97 -2.18 5.65
CA HIS A 58 7.92 -3.04 6.36
C HIS A 58 7.95 -4.41 5.70
N ARG A 59 9.13 -5.00 5.54
CA ARG A 59 9.18 -6.43 5.23
C ARG A 59 8.46 -7.17 6.36
N PRO A 60 7.49 -8.06 6.09
CA PRO A 60 7.05 -9.00 7.11
C PRO A 60 8.30 -9.71 7.57
N ASN A 61 8.57 -9.65 8.87
CA ASN A 61 9.81 -10.11 9.48
C ASN A 61 10.40 -11.34 8.78
N SER A 62 11.61 -11.20 8.24
CA SER A 62 12.60 -12.25 8.41
C SER A 62 12.93 -12.23 9.90
N GLN A 63 12.15 -12.93 10.72
CA GLN A 63 12.62 -13.30 12.06
C GLN A 63 13.88 -14.15 11.85
N PRO A 64 14.93 -14.03 12.68
CA PRO A 64 15.84 -15.17 12.87
C PRO A 64 15.06 -16.40 13.36
#